data_AF-A0A3B9ARF8-F1
#
_entry.id   AF-A0A3B9ARF8-F1
#
_cell.length_a   1.000
_cell.length_b   1.000
_cell.length_c   1.000
_cell.angle_alpha   90.00
_cell.angle_beta   90.00
_cell.angle_gamma   90.00
#
_symmetry.space_group_name_H-M   'P 1'
#
loop_
_entity.id
_entity.type
_entity.pdbx_description
1 polymer ?
#
loop_
_entity_poly.entity_id
_entity_poly.type
_entity_poly.pdbx_seq_one_letter_code
_entity_poly.pdbx_strand_id
1 'polypeptide(L)'
;EYRNAHRDFSMAKVYFTLKNYKLAMPLLARVDENDLLLNLDSRVMLLKMYYETDATDALDALLASFKILLLRKKKLIGYHSTHYLNTLRYIQKLTRLNQNDRQAIQVFRAEIEANKLVIEKDWLLEQLPDK
;
A
#
# COMPACT_ATOMS: atom_id res chain seq x y z
N GLU A 1 -1.67 -11.39 22.80
CA GLU A 1 -2.31 -11.24 21.48
C GLU A 1 -1.51 -10.31 20.56
N TYR A 2 -1.23 -9.05 20.93
CA TYR A 2 -0.38 -8.13 20.15
C TYR A 2 0.98 -8.68 19.68
N ARG A 3 1.69 -9.45 20.51
CA ARG A 3 2.99 -10.06 20.14
C ARG A 3 2.93 -10.96 18.90
N ASN A 4 1.81 -11.65 18.68
CA ASN A 4 1.67 -12.54 17.53
C ASN A 4 1.40 -11.74 16.26
N ALA A 5 0.59 -10.68 16.33
CA ALA A 5 0.29 -9.81 15.19
C ALA A 5 1.54 -9.09 14.67
N HIS A 6 2.37 -8.52 15.55
CA HIS A 6 3.64 -7.91 15.13
C HIS A 6 4.60 -8.91 14.51
N ARG A 7 4.72 -10.12 15.09
CA ARG A 7 5.55 -11.19 14.53
C ARG A 7 5.08 -11.57 13.13
N ASP A 8 3.77 -11.78 12.95
CA ASP A 8 3.19 -12.18 11.68
C ASP A 8 3.35 -11.09 10.61
N PHE A 9 3.18 -9.81 10.98
CA PHE A 9 3.46 -8.68 10.09
C PHE A 9 4.94 -8.60 9.71
N SER A 10 5.86 -8.72 10.67
CA SER A 10 7.30 -8.72 10.39
C SER A 10 7.69 -9.87 9.45
N MET A 11 7.13 -11.06 9.66
CA MET A 11 7.35 -12.21 8.80
C MET A 11 6.75 -12.01 7.40
N ALA A 12 5.55 -11.42 7.32
CA ALA A 12 4.93 -11.05 6.05
C ALA A 12 5.83 -10.07 5.27
N LYS A 13 6.43 -9.10 5.95
CA LYS A 13 7.39 -8.15 5.35
C LYS A 13 8.61 -8.88 4.76
N VAL A 14 9.17 -9.86 5.47
CA VAL A 14 10.28 -10.68 4.96
C VAL A 14 9.86 -11.43 3.69
N TYR A 15 8.71 -12.12 3.72
CA TYR A 15 8.22 -12.83 2.54
C TYR A 15 7.87 -11.91 1.38
N PHE A 16 7.35 -10.71 1.65
CA PHE A 16 7.11 -9.67 0.66
C PHE A 16 8.41 -9.26 -0.04
N THR A 17 9.48 -8.98 0.73
CA THR A 17 10.79 -8.64 0.16
C THR A 17 11.36 -9.77 -0.69
N LEU A 18 11.12 -11.03 -0.30
CA LEU A 18 11.51 -12.22 -1.08
C LEU A 18 10.55 -12.54 -2.23
N LYS A 19 9.57 -11.68 -2.52
CA LYS A 19 8.51 -11.88 -3.53
C LYS A 19 7.70 -13.17 -3.35
N ASN A 20 7.68 -13.73 -2.14
CA ASN A 20 6.94 -14.95 -1.80
C ASN A 20 5.55 -14.63 -1.25
N TYR A 21 4.67 -14.17 -2.16
CA TYR A 21 3.35 -13.67 -1.78
C TYR A 21 2.40 -14.76 -1.27
N LYS A 22 2.60 -16.01 -1.69
CA LYS A 22 1.85 -17.18 -1.19
C LYS A 22 2.04 -17.36 0.32
N LEU A 23 3.21 -17.02 0.86
CA LEU A 23 3.48 -17.07 2.29
C LEU A 23 3.19 -15.75 3.01
N ALA A 24 3.34 -14.61 2.33
CA ALA A 24 3.10 -13.29 2.92
C ALA A 24 1.60 -13.00 3.18
N MET A 25 0.74 -13.21 2.18
CA MET A 25 -0.67 -12.83 2.28
C MET A 25 -1.43 -13.51 3.43
N PRO A 26 -1.27 -14.83 3.69
CA PRO A 26 -1.98 -15.49 4.80
C PRO A 26 -1.58 -14.95 6.18
N LEU A 27 -0.36 -14.42 6.33
CA LEU A 27 0.10 -13.81 7.58
C LEU A 27 -0.59 -12.47 7.83
N LEU A 28 -0.80 -11.67 6.77
CA LEU A 28 -1.52 -10.40 6.89
C LEU A 28 -2.99 -10.58 7.28
N ALA A 29 -3.62 -11.67 6.83
CA ALA A 29 -4.99 -12.00 7.25
C ALA A 29 -5.13 -12.33 8.74
N ARG A 30 -4.01 -12.64 9.42
CA ARG A 30 -3.95 -12.95 10.87
C ARG A 30 -3.55 -11.74 11.71
N VAL A 31 -3.19 -10.62 11.09
CA VAL A 31 -2.88 -9.38 11.81
C VAL A 31 -4.18 -8.86 12.41
N ASP A 32 -4.24 -8.96 13.73
CA ASP A 32 -5.37 -8.55 14.54
C ASP A 32 -5.76 -7.08 14.29
N GLU A 33 -7.06 -6.81 14.19
CA GLU A 33 -7.62 -5.46 14.03
C GLU A 33 -7.49 -4.60 15.29
N ASN A 34 -7.16 -5.21 16.44
CA ASN A 34 -6.95 -4.51 17.70
C ASN A 34 -5.78 -3.50 17.65
N ASP A 35 -4.76 -3.74 16.83
CA ASP A 35 -3.76 -2.72 16.49
C ASP A 35 -4.14 -2.03 15.18
N LEU A 36 -4.73 -0.83 15.33
CA LEU A 36 -5.22 -0.07 14.20
C LEU A 36 -4.12 0.25 13.20
N LEU A 37 -2.94 0.73 13.63
CA LEU A 37 -1.88 1.13 12.69
C LEU A 37 -1.30 -0.09 11.97
N LEU A 38 -1.07 -1.18 12.69
CA LEU A 38 -0.58 -2.43 12.10
C LEU A 38 -1.57 -3.00 11.07
N ASN A 39 -2.87 -2.83 11.31
CA ASN A 39 -3.91 -3.19 10.34
C ASN A 39 -3.85 -2.32 9.07
N LEU A 40 -3.64 -1.01 9.20
CA LEU A 40 -3.50 -0.11 8.04
C LEU A 40 -2.24 -0.47 7.23
N ASP A 41 -1.12 -0.71 7.90
CA ASP A 41 0.15 -1.10 7.24
C ASP A 41 0.02 -2.44 6.53
N SER A 42 -0.68 -3.40 7.14
CA SER A 42 -0.97 -4.70 6.51
C SER A 42 -1.77 -4.54 5.22
N ARG A 43 -2.78 -3.65 5.20
CA ARG A 43 -3.57 -3.37 4.00
C ARG A 43 -2.74 -2.67 2.91
N VAL A 44 -1.82 -1.78 3.28
CA VAL A 44 -0.88 -1.18 2.31
C VAL A 44 0.01 -2.27 1.69
N MET A 45 0.56 -3.17 2.50
CA MET A 45 1.38 -4.27 2.00
C MET A 45 0.59 -5.20 1.08
N LEU A 46 -0.68 -5.48 1.41
CA LEU A 46 -1.56 -6.29 0.57
C LEU A 46 -1.88 -5.61 -0.77
N LEU A 47 -2.10 -4.28 -0.78
CA LEU A 47 -2.25 -3.51 -2.03
C LEU A 47 -1.03 -3.63 -2.94
N LYS A 48 0.17 -3.52 -2.36
CA LYS A 48 1.44 -3.67 -3.09
C LYS A 48 1.53 -5.06 -3.72
N MET A 49 1.20 -6.11 -2.97
CA MET A 49 1.18 -7.47 -3.51
C MET A 49 0.13 -7.65 -4.61
N TYR A 50 -1.09 -7.13 -4.45
CA TYR A 50 -2.10 -7.21 -5.51
C TYR A 50 -1.69 -6.47 -6.79
N TYR A 51 -0.98 -5.34 -6.65
CA TYR A 51 -0.41 -4.64 -7.78
C TYR A 51 0.62 -5.50 -8.50
N GLU A 52 1.58 -6.05 -7.76
CA GLU A 52 2.69 -6.83 -8.33
C GLU A 52 2.29 -8.21 -8.86
N THR A 53 1.12 -8.73 -8.48
CA THR A 53 0.57 -9.98 -9.03
C THR A 53 -0.55 -9.76 -10.05
N ASP A 54 -0.73 -8.53 -10.53
CA ASP A 54 -1.80 -8.16 -11.47
C ASP A 54 -3.22 -8.57 -11.00
N ALA A 55 -3.45 -8.60 -9.68
CA ALA A 55 -4.73 -8.95 -9.10
C ALA A 55 -5.66 -7.72 -9.05
N THR A 56 -6.01 -7.20 -10.23
CA THR A 56 -6.68 -5.89 -10.38
C THR A 56 -7.99 -5.78 -9.63
N ASP A 57 -8.86 -6.80 -9.70
CA ASP A 57 -10.16 -6.78 -9.01
C ASP A 57 -10.00 -6.70 -7.49
N ALA A 58 -9.04 -7.47 -6.94
CA ALA A 58 -8.75 -7.47 -5.51
C ALA A 58 -8.12 -6.14 -5.06
N LEU A 59 -7.25 -5.57 -5.89
CA LEU A 59 -6.65 -4.26 -5.67
C LEU A 59 -7.71 -3.16 -5.62
N ASP A 60 -8.62 -3.12 -6.60
CA ASP A 60 -9.66 -2.09 -6.67
C ASP A 60 -10.66 -2.22 -5.51
N ALA A 61 -11.07 -3.44 -5.17
CA ALA A 61 -11.92 -3.71 -4.01
C ALA A 61 -11.25 -3.26 -2.70
N LEU A 62 -9.94 -3.54 -2.54
CA LEU A 62 -9.20 -3.13 -1.36
C LEU A 62 -8.99 -1.61 -1.30
N LEU A 63 -8.67 -0.94 -2.42
CA LEU A 63 -8.57 0.52 -2.48
C LEU A 63 -9.88 1.19 -2.05
N ALA A 64 -11.01 0.73 -2.58
CA ALA A 64 -12.33 1.28 -2.28
C ALA A 64 -12.68 1.13 -0.79
N SER A 65 -12.60 -0.10 -0.28
CA SER A 65 -12.94 -0.41 1.12
C SER A 65 -11.99 0.26 2.12
N PHE A 66 -10.68 0.30 1.81
CA PHE A 66 -9.67 0.92 2.67
C PHE A 66 -9.84 2.44 2.73
N LYS A 67 -10.15 3.09 1.60
CA LYS A 67 -10.48 4.52 1.59
C LYS A 67 -11.66 4.85 2.50
N ILE A 68 -12.73 4.04 2.47
CA ILE A 68 -13.90 4.21 3.33
C ILE A 68 -13.52 4.07 4.81
N LEU A 69 -12.70 3.06 5.15
CA LEU A 69 -12.21 2.88 6.52
C LEU A 69 -11.43 4.10 7.02
N LEU A 70 -10.49 4.61 6.23
CA LEU A 70 -9.67 5.78 6.59
C LEU A 70 -10.53 7.02 6.84
N LEU A 71 -11.52 7.25 5.98
CA LEU A 71 -12.45 8.37 6.16
C LEU A 71 -13.30 8.23 7.43
N ARG A 72 -13.80 7.02 7.71
CA ARG A 72 -14.59 6.72 8.92
C ARG A 72 -13.76 6.88 10.21
N LYS A 73 -12.50 6.47 10.18
CA LYS A 73 -11.59 6.48 11.34
C LYS A 73 -10.69 7.72 11.40
N LYS A 74 -10.89 8.71 10.51
CA LYS A 74 -10.04 9.90 10.38
C LYS A 74 -9.76 10.63 11.69
N LYS A 75 -10.77 10.79 12.55
CA LYS A 75 -10.61 11.42 13.88
C LYS A 75 -9.72 10.63 14.83
N LEU A 76 -9.72 9.29 14.72
CA LEU A 76 -8.96 8.39 15.59
C LEU A 76 -7.48 8.31 15.17
N ILE A 77 -7.21 8.25 13.86
CA ILE A 77 -5.84 8.08 13.33
C ILE A 77 -5.16 9.43 13.02
N GLY A 78 -5.89 10.54 13.11
CA GLY A 78 -5.34 11.89 12.96
C GLY A 78 -4.55 12.07 11.66
N TYR A 79 -3.30 12.53 11.79
CA TYR A 79 -2.43 12.84 10.66
C TYR A 79 -2.10 11.60 9.81
N HIS A 80 -2.05 10.40 10.38
CA HIS A 80 -1.83 9.15 9.65
C HIS A 80 -2.87 8.96 8.53
N SER A 81 -4.12 9.41 8.73
CA SER A 81 -5.15 9.35 7.68
C SER A 81 -4.69 10.01 6.39
N THR A 82 -4.02 11.16 6.48
CA THR A 82 -3.55 11.89 5.31
C THR A 82 -2.45 11.11 4.59
N HIS A 83 -1.56 10.46 5.34
CA HIS A 83 -0.49 9.63 4.78
C HIS A 83 -1.03 8.42 4.01
N TYR A 84 -1.95 7.67 4.60
CA TYR A 84 -2.57 6.53 3.93
C TYR A 84 -3.42 6.98 2.73
N LEU A 85 -4.25 8.03 2.87
CA LEU A 85 -5.06 8.52 1.75
C LEU A 85 -4.22 8.99 0.56
N ASN A 86 -3.10 9.66 0.81
CA ASN A 86 -2.16 10.02 -0.25
C ASN A 86 -1.58 8.77 -0.91
N THR A 87 -1.18 7.78 -0.11
CA THR A 87 -0.64 6.51 -0.62
C THR A 87 -1.67 5.77 -1.49
N LEU A 88 -2.93 5.64 -1.04
CA LEU A 88 -4.00 5.04 -1.85
C LEU A 88 -4.23 5.77 -3.16
N ARG A 89 -4.18 7.12 -3.13
CA ARG A 89 -4.31 7.94 -4.33
C ARG A 89 -3.19 7.65 -5.34
N TYR A 90 -1.95 7.54 -4.88
CA TYR A 90 -0.82 7.26 -5.78
C TYR A 90 -0.83 5.82 -6.32
N ILE A 91 -1.21 4.84 -5.51
CA ILE A 91 -1.41 3.46 -5.99
C ILE A 91 -2.49 3.41 -7.07
N GLN A 92 -3.62 4.11 -6.87
CA GLN A 92 -4.69 4.15 -7.87
C GLN A 92 -4.31 4.95 -9.13
N LYS A 93 -3.47 5.98 -9.01
CA LYS A 93 -2.91 6.66 -10.18
C LYS A 93 -1.95 5.74 -10.94
N LEU A 94 -1.11 5.00 -10.22
CA LEU A 94 -0.14 4.06 -10.79
C LEU A 94 -0.83 2.97 -11.61
N THR A 95 -1.96 2.43 -11.15
CA THR A 95 -2.72 1.41 -11.91
C THR A 95 -3.32 1.91 -13.22
N ARG A 96 -3.44 3.23 -13.38
CA ARG A 96 -3.98 3.91 -14.57
C ARG A 96 -2.89 4.57 -15.41
N LEU A 97 -1.64 4.54 -14.95
CA LEU A 97 -0.53 5.20 -15.60
C LEU A 97 -0.20 4.46 -16.90
N ASN A 98 -0.22 5.18 -18.03
CA ASN A 98 0.27 4.63 -19.28
C ASN A 98 1.80 4.53 -19.23
N GLN A 99 2.32 3.30 -19.14
CA GLN A 99 3.76 3.04 -19.03
C GLN A 99 4.56 3.39 -20.30
N ASN A 100 3.89 3.64 -21.44
CA ASN A 100 4.54 4.10 -22.66
C ASN A 100 4.59 5.62 -22.78
N ASP A 101 3.87 6.35 -21.93
CA ASP A 101 3.87 7.81 -21.90
C ASP A 101 4.95 8.33 -20.95
N ARG A 102 6.12 8.62 -21.52
CA ARG A 102 7.27 9.15 -20.77
C ARG A 102 6.94 10.46 -20.04
N GLN A 103 6.11 11.32 -20.62
CA GLN A 103 5.76 12.58 -19.99
C GLN A 103 4.89 12.34 -18.75
N ALA A 104 3.87 11.47 -18.88
CA ALA A 104 3.04 11.08 -17.74
C ALA A 104 3.86 10.43 -16.61
N ILE A 105 4.83 9.59 -16.95
CA ILE A 105 5.74 8.97 -15.97
C ILE A 105 6.57 10.03 -15.23
N GLN A 106 7.16 11.00 -15.94
CA GLN A 106 7.97 12.05 -15.29
C GLN A 106 7.12 12.96 -14.39
N VAL A 107 5.91 13.29 -14.82
CA VAL A 107 4.96 14.05 -13.98
C VAL A 107 4.61 13.28 -12.72
N PHE A 108 4.26 11.98 -12.86
CA PHE A 108 3.93 11.13 -11.72
C PHE A 108 5.10 10.98 -10.74
N ARG A 109 6.33 10.79 -11.25
CA ARG A 109 7.56 10.74 -10.46
C ARG A 109 7.75 12.02 -9.64
N ALA A 110 7.69 13.18 -10.31
CA ALA A 110 7.85 14.48 -9.65
C ALA A 110 6.77 14.72 -8.57
N GLU A 111 5.52 14.31 -8.83
CA GLU A 111 4.45 14.40 -7.83
C GLU A 111 4.73 13.57 -6.56
N ILE A 112 5.30 12.37 -6.70
CA ILE A 112 5.64 11.50 -5.55
C ILE A 112 6.83 12.10 -4.77
N GLU A 113 7.87 12.51 -5.48
CA GLU A 113 9.08 13.08 -4.89
C GLU A 113 8.76 14.34 -4.06
N ALA A 114 7.95 15.25 -4.62
CA ALA A 114 7.55 16.49 -3.98
C ALA A 114 6.63 16.28 -2.74
N ASN A 115 5.86 15.19 -2.70
CA ASN A 115 4.87 15.00 -1.65
C ASN A 115 5.47 14.35 -0.39
N LYS A 116 5.78 15.14 0.64
CA LYS A 116 6.35 14.65 1.91
C LYS A 116 5.45 13.71 2.73
N LEU A 117 4.18 13.57 2.37
CA LEU A 117 3.18 12.83 3.13
C LEU A 117 2.85 11.46 2.52
N VAL A 118 3.71 10.89 1.69
CA VAL A 118 3.55 9.53 1.13
C VAL A 118 4.48 8.59 1.90
N ILE A 119 3.95 7.45 2.37
CA ILE A 119 4.68 6.49 3.24
C ILE A 119 5.32 5.32 2.49
N GLU A 120 5.08 5.20 1.18
CA GLU A 120 5.61 4.13 0.31
C GLU A 120 6.26 4.71 -0.95
N LYS A 121 7.02 5.80 -0.81
CA LYS A 121 7.63 6.50 -1.96
C LYS A 121 8.54 5.61 -2.78
N ASP A 122 9.47 4.93 -2.11
CA ASP A 122 10.50 4.14 -2.79
C ASP A 122 9.84 3.03 -3.62
N TRP A 123 8.89 2.31 -3.03
CA TRP A 123 8.15 1.27 -3.75
C TRP A 123 7.36 1.82 -4.94
N LEU A 124 6.67 2.96 -4.80
CA LEU A 124 5.94 3.58 -5.92
C LEU A 124 6.87 3.98 -7.07
N LEU A 125 8.08 4.45 -6.75
CA LEU A 125 9.08 4.84 -7.74
C LEU A 125 9.73 3.63 -8.41
N GLU A 126 9.89 2.52 -7.69
CA GLU A 126 10.36 1.22 -8.22
C GLU A 126 9.39 0.62 -9.25
N GLN A 127 8.10 0.95 -9.20
CA GLN A 127 7.12 0.44 -10.18
C GLN A 127 7.14 1.18 -11.52
N LEU A 128 7.91 2.26 -11.63
CA LEU A 128 8.04 3.02 -12.87
C LEU A 128 9.13 2.39 -13.74
N PRO A 129 8.96 2.35 -15.08
CA PRO A 129 10.01 1.85 -15.95
C PRO A 129 11.29 2.67 -15.78
N ASP A 130 12.42 1.96 -15.87
CA ASP A 130 13.74 2.58 -15.93
C ASP A 130 13.86 3.48 -17.17
N LYS A 131 14.72 4.50 -17.08
CA LYS A 131 14.91 5.53 -18.12
C LYS A 131 15.35 4.95 -19.46
#